data_AF-A0A7Z9UZN6-F1
#
_entry.id   AF-A0A7Z9UZN6-F1
#
_cell.length_a   1.000
_cell.length_b   1.000
_cell.length_c   1.000
_cell.angle_alpha   90.00
_cell.angle_beta   90.00
_cell.angle_gamma   90.00
#
_symmetry.space_group_name_H-M   'P 1'
#
loop_
_entity.id
_entity.type
_entity.pdbx_description
1 polymer ?
#
loop_
_entity_poly.entity_id
_entity_poly.type
_entity_poly.pdbx_seq_one_letter_code
_entity_poly.pdbx_strand_id
1 'polypeptide(L)'
;LDQSAFSQRFRKSPIKRTKRRGFLRNVAVALGNWAHVDAIPALGLGLHDEEALVRAHAAWALGRISDLQAKTKLDEAKITEKNPEVLREIDAALGAFA
;
A
#
# COMPACT_ATOMS: atom_id res chain seq x y z
N LEU A 1 0.15 1.17 11.91
CA LEU A 1 0.12 0.18 13.01
C LEU A 1 1.42 -0.61 12.91
N ASP A 2 2.34 -0.49 13.85
CA ASP A 2 3.58 -1.28 13.83
C ASP A 2 3.35 -2.75 14.25
N GLN A 3 4.41 -3.56 14.20
CA GLN A 3 4.35 -5.00 14.51
C GLN A 3 3.96 -5.30 15.96
N SER A 4 4.41 -4.48 16.91
CA SER A 4 4.10 -4.65 18.34
C SER A 4 2.63 -4.32 18.61
N ALA A 5 2.18 -3.16 18.12
CA ALA A 5 0.80 -2.71 18.20
C ALA A 5 -0.17 -3.68 17.52
N PHE A 6 0.21 -4.24 16.36
CA PHE A 6 -0.58 -5.28 15.68
C PHE A 6 -0.71 -6.54 16.55
N SER A 7 0.41 -7.01 17.09
CA SER A 7 0.46 -8.23 17.90
C SER A 7 -0.34 -8.10 19.19
N GLN A 8 -0.32 -6.92 19.81
CA GLN A 8 -1.11 -6.61 21.00
C GLN A 8 -2.60 -6.52 20.67
N ARG A 9 -2.97 -5.74 19.65
CA ARG A 9 -4.37 -5.51 19.26
C ARG A 9 -5.09 -6.78 18.84
N PHE A 10 -4.42 -7.66 18.07
CA PHE A 10 -5.02 -8.86 17.52
C PHE A 10 -4.64 -10.15 18.26
N ARG A 11 -4.10 -10.06 19.49
CA ARG A 11 -3.54 -11.21 20.23
C ARG A 11 -4.45 -12.44 20.31
N LYS A 12 -5.76 -12.24 20.44
CA LYS A 12 -6.79 -13.29 20.55
C LYS A 12 -7.77 -13.28 19.36
N SER A 13 -7.34 -12.76 18.22
CA SER A 13 -8.14 -12.68 17.00
C SER A 13 -7.58 -13.62 15.93
N PRO A 14 -8.43 -14.29 15.13
CA PRO A 14 -7.98 -15.03 13.94
C PRO A 14 -7.13 -14.21 12.97
N ILE A 15 -7.29 -12.87 12.99
CA ILE A 15 -6.46 -11.92 12.21
C ILE A 15 -4.97 -12.11 12.50
N LYS A 16 -4.57 -12.56 13.70
CA LYS A 16 -3.15 -12.77 14.01
C LYS A 16 -2.48 -13.80 13.10
N ARG A 17 -3.23 -14.77 12.55
CA ARG A 17 -2.69 -15.82 11.65
C ARG A 17 -2.08 -15.23 10.38
N THR A 18 -2.62 -14.13 9.85
CA THR A 18 -2.13 -13.49 8.61
C THR A 18 -0.88 -12.64 8.83
N LYS A 19 -0.52 -12.34 10.10
CA LYS A 19 0.56 -11.41 10.50
C LYS A 19 0.31 -9.98 10.01
N ARG A 20 1.10 -9.01 10.50
CA ARG A 20 0.96 -7.59 10.11
C ARG A 20 1.10 -7.39 8.61
N ARG A 21 2.17 -7.93 8.01
CA ARG A 21 2.44 -7.78 6.58
C ARG A 21 1.30 -8.31 5.70
N GLY A 22 0.73 -9.47 6.04
CA GLY A 22 -0.39 -10.05 5.29
C GLY A 22 -1.68 -9.29 5.51
N PHE A 23 -1.93 -8.81 6.73
CA PHE A 23 -3.06 -7.93 7.03
C PHE A 23 -2.99 -6.63 6.23
N LEU A 24 -1.88 -5.90 6.28
CA LEU A 24 -1.72 -4.62 5.57
C LEU A 24 -1.78 -4.80 4.05
N ARG A 25 -1.18 -5.87 3.52
CA ARG A 25 -1.32 -6.25 2.11
C ARG A 25 -2.80 -6.44 1.72
N ASN A 26 -3.58 -7.14 2.54
CA ASN A 26 -5.01 -7.34 2.27
C ASN A 26 -5.82 -6.04 2.38
N VAL A 27 -5.46 -5.15 3.32
CA VAL A 27 -6.07 -3.82 3.44
C VAL A 27 -5.79 -2.98 2.19
N ALA A 28 -4.55 -2.96 1.70
CA ALA A 28 -4.21 -2.26 0.47
C ALA A 28 -5.02 -2.79 -0.73
N VAL A 29 -5.15 -4.12 -0.85
CA VAL A 29 -6.00 -4.75 -1.88
C VAL A 29 -7.46 -4.29 -1.76
N ALA A 30 -8.03 -4.32 -0.55
CA ALA A 30 -9.41 -3.91 -0.32
C ALA A 30 -9.63 -2.43 -0.69
N LEU A 31 -8.69 -1.55 -0.33
CA LEU A 31 -8.75 -0.13 -0.67
C LEU A 31 -8.61 0.12 -2.18
N GLY A 32 -7.70 -0.59 -2.85
CA GLY A 32 -7.56 -0.51 -4.31
C GLY A 32 -8.80 -1.02 -5.05
N ASN A 33 -9.45 -2.05 -4.53
CA ASN A 33 -10.74 -2.53 -5.06
C ASN A 33 -11.87 -1.53 -4.82
N TRP A 34 -11.84 -0.81 -3.70
CA TRP A 34 -12.80 0.25 -3.41
C TRP A 34 -12.62 1.46 -4.32
N ALA A 35 -11.38 1.75 -4.74
CA ALA A 35 -11.04 2.76 -5.75
C ALA A 35 -11.57 4.18 -5.46
N HIS A 36 -11.65 4.55 -4.17
CA HIS A 36 -12.16 5.85 -3.73
C HIS A 36 -11.02 6.77 -3.25
N VAL A 37 -11.17 8.08 -3.48
CA VAL A 37 -10.14 9.09 -3.14
C VAL A 37 -9.79 9.13 -1.66
N ASP A 38 -10.74 8.80 -0.78
CA ASP A 38 -10.52 8.73 0.67
C ASP A 38 -9.51 7.65 1.09
N ALA A 39 -9.22 6.69 0.21
CA ALA A 39 -8.19 5.68 0.45
C ALA A 39 -6.76 6.23 0.26
N ILE A 40 -6.59 7.32 -0.49
CA ILE A 40 -5.28 7.85 -0.89
C ILE A 40 -4.39 8.15 0.33
N PRO A 41 -4.87 8.83 1.40
CA PRO A 41 -4.01 9.08 2.56
C PRO A 41 -3.50 7.80 3.23
N ALA A 42 -4.36 6.79 3.38
CA ALA A 42 -3.98 5.53 4.01
C ALA A 42 -3.00 4.72 3.14
N LEU A 43 -3.22 4.69 1.83
CA LEU A 43 -2.31 4.04 0.87
C LEU A 43 -0.98 4.77 0.77
N GLY A 44 -0.98 6.11 0.86
CA GLY A 44 0.23 6.92 0.94
C GLY A 44 1.12 6.55 2.13
N LEU A 45 0.54 6.27 3.30
CA LEU A 45 1.30 5.72 4.42
C LEU A 45 1.87 4.32 4.11
N GLY A 46 1.11 3.51 3.38
CA GLY A 46 1.53 2.18 2.93
C GLY A 46 2.75 2.18 2.00
N LEU A 47 2.94 3.24 1.22
CA LEU A 47 4.13 3.43 0.37
C LEU A 47 5.44 3.62 1.16
N HIS A 48 5.35 3.87 2.47
CA HIS A 48 6.52 4.05 3.33
C HIS A 48 6.69 2.92 4.37
N ASP A 49 5.96 1.81 4.22
CA ASP A 49 6.07 0.67 5.14
C ASP A 49 7.46 0.00 5.02
N GLU A 50 7.97 -0.54 6.12
CA GLU A 50 9.23 -1.31 6.14
C GLU A 50 9.16 -2.53 5.21
N GLU A 51 7.98 -3.13 5.08
CA GLU A 51 7.72 -4.33 4.28
C GLU A 51 7.52 -3.98 2.80
N ALA A 52 8.45 -4.41 1.94
CA ALA A 52 8.35 -4.20 0.49
C ALA A 52 7.03 -4.74 -0.10
N LEU A 53 6.51 -5.86 0.45
CA LEU A 53 5.22 -6.42 0.05
C LEU A 53 4.05 -5.43 0.24
N VAL A 54 4.07 -4.67 1.34
CA VAL A 54 3.01 -3.70 1.66
C VAL A 54 3.13 -2.51 0.71
N ARG A 55 4.35 -1.99 0.50
CA ARG A 55 4.61 -0.88 -0.42
C ARG A 55 4.18 -1.19 -1.85
N ALA A 56 4.52 -2.38 -2.36
CA ALA A 56 4.11 -2.85 -3.67
C ALA A 56 2.58 -2.86 -3.85
N HIS A 57 1.83 -3.38 -2.87
CA HIS A 57 0.36 -3.41 -2.95
C HIS A 57 -0.27 -2.03 -2.74
N ALA A 58 0.37 -1.14 -1.97
CA ALA A 58 -0.07 0.24 -1.84
C ALA A 58 0.09 1.00 -3.17
N ALA A 59 1.22 0.81 -3.87
CA ALA A 59 1.45 1.38 -5.20
C ALA A 59 0.41 0.88 -6.21
N TRP A 60 0.20 -0.43 -6.29
CA TRP A 60 -0.84 -1.03 -7.11
C TRP A 60 -2.22 -0.43 -6.82
N ALA A 61 -2.59 -0.31 -5.54
CA ALA A 61 -3.89 0.20 -5.13
C ALA A 61 -4.07 1.69 -5.48
N LEU A 62 -3.02 2.51 -5.39
CA LEU A 62 -3.06 3.91 -5.82
C LEU A 62 -3.28 4.03 -7.33
N GLY A 63 -2.67 3.15 -8.14
CA GLY A 63 -2.93 3.10 -9.59
C GLY A 63 -4.38 2.74 -9.95
N ARG A 64 -5.13 2.12 -9.04
CA ARG A 64 -6.56 1.84 -9.22
C ARG A 64 -7.45 3.06 -8.97
N ILE A 65 -6.93 4.07 -8.29
CA ILE A 65 -7.65 5.31 -7.98
C ILE A 65 -7.25 6.33 -9.04
N SER A 66 -8.13 6.57 -10.01
CA SER A 66 -7.92 7.52 -11.13
C SER A 66 -7.98 8.98 -10.67
N ASP A 67 -7.10 9.36 -9.73
CA ASP A 67 -6.99 10.68 -9.12
C ASP A 67 -5.55 11.20 -9.16
N LEU A 68 -5.37 12.49 -9.45
CA LEU A 68 -4.04 13.11 -9.56
C LEU A 68 -3.25 13.07 -8.25
N GLN A 69 -3.91 13.09 -7.08
CA GLN A 69 -3.23 12.95 -5.80
C GLN A 69 -2.60 11.56 -5.65
N ALA A 70 -3.26 10.52 -6.16
CA ALA A 70 -2.71 9.17 -6.17
C ALA A 70 -1.46 9.09 -7.07
N LYS A 71 -1.52 9.73 -8.25
CA LYS A 71 -0.36 9.88 -9.14
C LYS A 71 0.80 10.60 -8.45
N THR A 72 0.54 11.73 -7.78
CA THR A 72 1.58 12.48 -7.05
C THR A 72 2.24 11.60 -5.98
N LYS A 73 1.47 10.79 -5.23
CA LYS A 73 2.04 9.88 -4.23
C LYS A 73 2.95 8.81 -4.84
N LEU A 74 2.59 8.29 -6.01
CA LEU A 74 3.42 7.34 -6.76
C LEU A 74 4.72 7.98 -7.28
N ASP A 75 4.64 9.18 -7.84
CA ASP A 75 5.81 9.94 -8.31
C ASP A 75 6.79 10.22 -7.14
N GLU A 76 6.28 10.66 -5.98
CA GLU A 76 7.07 10.86 -4.76
C GLU A 76 7.75 9.57 -4.28
N ALA A 77 7.02 8.45 -4.24
CA ALA A 77 7.57 7.16 -3.82
C ALA A 77 8.66 6.66 -4.76
N LYS A 78 8.49 6.84 -6.08
CA LYS A 78 9.47 6.41 -7.10
C LYS A 78 10.86 7.01 -6.88
N ILE A 79 10.94 8.24 -6.39
CA ILE A 79 12.21 8.95 -6.15
C ILE A 79 13.07 8.24 -5.09
N THR A 80 12.44 7.63 -4.08
CA THR A 80 13.14 7.10 -2.91
C THR A 80 13.17 5.58 -2.83
N GLU A 81 12.28 4.90 -3.55
CA GLU A 81 12.20 3.45 -3.58
C GLU A 81 13.44 2.82 -4.24
N LYS A 82 13.93 1.73 -3.65
CA LYS A 82 15.12 0.99 -4.12
C LYS A 82 14.82 -0.46 -4.45
N ASN A 83 13.70 -0.99 -3.95
CA ASN A 83 13.29 -2.35 -4.20
C ASN A 83 12.75 -2.49 -5.64
N PRO A 84 13.34 -3.35 -6.48
CA PRO A 84 12.96 -3.47 -7.88
C PRO A 84 11.54 -4.01 -8.07
N GLU A 85 11.01 -4.80 -7.13
CA GLU A 85 9.64 -5.28 -7.20
C GLU A 85 8.64 -4.17 -6.95
N VAL A 86 8.92 -3.29 -5.98
CA VAL A 86 8.06 -2.14 -5.68
C VAL A 86 8.12 -1.12 -6.82
N LEU A 87 9.32 -0.84 -7.37
CA LEU A 87 9.46 0.06 -8.52
C LEU A 87 8.63 -0.39 -9.71
N ARG A 88 8.60 -1.69 -10.00
CA ARG A 88 7.76 -2.25 -11.08
C ARG A 88 6.27 -1.98 -10.87
N GLU A 89 5.78 -2.14 -9.63
CA GLU A 89 4.38 -1.83 -9.32
C GLU A 89 4.09 -0.33 -9.40
N ILE A 90 5.03 0.51 -8.97
CA ILE A 90 4.91 1.98 -9.11
C ILE A 90 4.86 2.37 -10.59
N ASP A 91 5.74 1.82 -11.42
CA ASP A 91 5.78 2.11 -12.85
C ASP A 91 4.51 1.64 -13.57
N ALA A 92 4.03 0.43 -13.25
CA ALA A 92 2.78 -0.08 -13.78
C ALA A 92 1.59 0.78 -13.35
N ALA A 93 1.55 1.22 -12.08
CA ALA A 93 0.51 2.09 -11.57
C ALA A 93 0.53 3.48 -12.22
N LEU A 94 1.70 4.08 -12.42
CA LEU A 94 1.86 5.35 -13.13
C LEU A 94 1.41 5.26 -14.60
N GLY A 95 1.63 4.11 -15.25
CA GLY A 95 1.14 3.85 -16.60
C GLY A 95 -0.39 3.87 -16.73
N ALA A 96 -1.14 3.72 -15.64
CA ALA A 96 -2.61 3.81 -15.63
C ALA A 96 -3.13 5.27 -15.69
N PHE A 97 -2.26 6.27 -15.55
CA PHE A 97 -2.60 7.69 -15.63
C PHE A 97 -2.22 8.35 -16.96
N ALA A 98 -1.63 7.58 -17.88
CA ALA A 98 -1.31 8.02 -19.25
C ALA A 98 -2.55 7.90 -20.15
#